data_AF-Q1RIL5-F1
#
_entry.id   AF-Q1RIL5-F1
#
_cell.length_a   1.000
_cell.length_b   1.000
_cell.length_c   1.000
_cell.angle_alpha   90.00
_cell.angle_beta   90.00
_cell.angle_gamma   90.00
#
_symmetry.space_group_name_H-M   'P 1'
#
loop_
_entity.id
_entity.type
_entity.pdbx_description
1 polymer ?
#
loop_
_entity_poly.entity_id
_entity_poly.type
_entity_poly.pdbx_seq_one_letter_code
_entity_poly.pdbx_strand_id
1 'polypeptide(L)'
;MKKTLKIIFFVSILAVLTYGVLWFAILFSLSNSINQKYSDTYLNIDDSQQYFVKFSKAKPYGFPFKFGVSIINWQEESVNRKIEFNSPINIGYDLLKQQIFIDFSGEAVGRFKPTQRGFGVKFYNDNCTLSAKMPLSFRLFKIIKEKKDFFEIVNFIEDVKFTLNKAEIFDLVDNKKLYEEGHTLFTLTFDKSKYYTSKQDFLDNIPQKLEINYDTEIIQSDLEDRIIPAGLLLYRLAWHNNFKFSANFLVTAGNQNFKDFAKDLTIKITNAQINSNSFENNINLLYKGKLDGLGNNNVSLLIDSKIKLKQNSITNFLSFIRKYYDRQNYLLTISDNESYKNLNSKLSYILDNNQQFDFSILENREYDFKLNANLFTELNKLTRAKINALSLYSNRTGFNITNETLVNIFKDSYSKGDIIANNYPKIMEVLSSYIYKDLSEKSKEIYKNAFISFFKTISDHPNSSNLIDVSFEYNFDLSDLNKTKIGTIDDINKILPLYYLSLYQAAVKEVKAGDNLKEKIMELIPDFKEHQKILEKCMLPGFQDINETMWQEITK
;
A
#
# COMPACT_ATOMS: atom_id res chain seq x y z
N MET A 1 -31.31 3.71 -61.44
CA MET A 1 -30.07 3.95 -60.65
C MET A 1 -29.71 5.43 -60.48
N LYS A 2 -29.29 6.18 -61.51
CA LYS A 2 -28.80 7.57 -61.35
C LYS A 2 -29.81 8.55 -60.69
N LYS A 3 -31.12 8.45 -60.99
CA LYS A 3 -32.17 9.30 -60.38
C LYS A 3 -32.41 8.97 -58.90
N THR A 4 -32.55 7.68 -58.58
CA THR A 4 -32.71 7.19 -57.19
C THR A 4 -31.53 7.61 -56.31
N LEU A 5 -30.31 7.52 -56.84
CA LEU A 5 -29.08 7.89 -56.13
C LEU A 5 -29.00 9.41 -55.88
N LYS A 6 -29.47 10.24 -56.84
CA LYS A 6 -29.62 11.70 -56.64
C LYS A 6 -30.65 12.06 -55.58
N ILE A 7 -31.79 11.36 -55.53
CA ILE A 7 -32.83 11.58 -54.52
C ILE A 7 -32.30 11.22 -53.13
N ILE A 8 -31.67 10.06 -52.98
CA ILE A 8 -31.04 9.64 -51.72
C ILE A 8 -30.01 10.68 -51.28
N PHE A 9 -29.14 11.13 -52.18
CA PHE A 9 -28.13 12.15 -51.88
C PHE A 9 -28.76 13.48 -51.43
N PHE A 10 -29.82 13.94 -52.11
CA PHE A 10 -30.53 15.16 -51.74
C PHE A 10 -31.24 15.04 -50.38
N VAL A 11 -31.91 13.92 -50.13
CA VAL A 11 -32.56 13.63 -48.83
C VAL A 11 -31.53 13.57 -47.70
N SER A 12 -30.38 12.94 -47.93
CA SER A 12 -29.29 12.90 -46.95
C SER A 12 -28.73 14.29 -46.65
N ILE A 13 -28.53 15.14 -47.65
CA ILE A 13 -28.10 16.54 -47.45
C ILE A 13 -29.13 17.29 -46.62
N LEU A 14 -30.42 17.18 -46.97
CA LEU A 14 -31.49 17.85 -46.25
C LEU A 14 -31.53 17.39 -44.77
N ALA A 15 -31.42 16.08 -44.53
CA ALA A 15 -31.41 15.52 -43.19
C ALA A 15 -30.21 16.03 -42.36
N VAL A 16 -29.01 16.11 -42.95
CA VAL A 16 -27.81 16.64 -42.29
C VAL A 16 -27.96 18.14 -41.98
N LEU A 17 -28.50 18.93 -42.91
CA LEU A 17 -28.75 20.36 -42.70
C LEU A 17 -29.79 20.59 -41.59
N THR A 18 -30.92 19.87 -41.64
CA THR A 18 -31.96 19.95 -40.60
C THR A 18 -31.39 19.53 -39.24
N TYR A 19 -30.61 18.45 -39.19
CA TYR A 19 -29.93 18.01 -37.98
C TYR A 19 -28.99 19.09 -37.43
N GLY A 20 -28.15 19.69 -38.28
CA GLY A 20 -27.22 20.73 -37.87
C GLY A 20 -27.91 21.97 -37.32
N VAL A 21 -28.98 22.42 -37.97
CA VAL A 21 -29.80 23.56 -37.50
C VAL A 21 -30.44 23.24 -36.16
N LEU A 22 -31.04 22.07 -36.00
CA LEU A 22 -31.68 21.64 -34.75
C LEU A 22 -30.66 21.51 -33.61
N TRP A 23 -29.52 20.86 -33.87
CA TRP A 23 -28.43 20.71 -32.92
C TRP A 23 -27.97 22.08 -32.39
N PHE A 24 -27.73 23.02 -33.32
CA PHE A 24 -27.26 24.36 -32.97
C PHE A 24 -28.32 25.14 -32.19
N ALA A 25 -29.58 25.12 -32.64
CA ALA A 25 -30.68 25.84 -31.98
C ALA A 25 -30.89 25.35 -30.54
N ILE A 26 -30.89 24.03 -30.31
CA ILE A 26 -31.07 23.42 -28.99
C ILE A 26 -29.94 23.83 -28.05
N LEU A 27 -28.68 23.65 -28.45
CA LEU A 27 -27.55 23.93 -27.56
C LEU A 27 -27.31 25.42 -27.34
N PHE A 28 -27.61 26.26 -28.34
CA PHE A 28 -27.56 27.71 -28.17
C PHE A 28 -28.60 28.19 -27.16
N SER A 29 -29.83 27.68 -27.26
CA SER A 29 -30.89 27.96 -26.27
C SER A 29 -30.49 27.52 -24.86
N LEU A 30 -29.97 26.28 -24.73
CA LEU A 30 -29.47 25.75 -23.45
C LEU A 30 -28.35 26.62 -22.87
N SER A 31 -27.33 26.93 -23.66
CA SER A 31 -26.18 27.75 -23.24
C SER A 31 -26.63 29.14 -22.79
N ASN A 32 -27.56 29.77 -23.49
CA ASN A 32 -28.11 31.07 -23.11
C ASN A 32 -28.90 31.00 -21.80
N SER A 33 -29.72 29.97 -21.59
CA SER A 33 -30.43 29.80 -20.33
C SER A 33 -29.47 29.59 -19.16
N ILE A 34 -28.38 28.85 -19.35
CA ILE A 34 -27.34 28.67 -18.32
C ILE A 34 -26.69 30.03 -18.03
N ASN A 35 -26.30 30.76 -19.07
CA ASN A 35 -25.66 32.07 -18.92
C ASN A 35 -26.53 33.07 -18.18
N GLN A 36 -27.81 33.19 -18.54
CA GLN A 36 -28.74 34.14 -17.93
C GLN A 36 -28.98 33.86 -16.44
N LYS A 37 -28.94 32.59 -16.02
CA LYS A 37 -29.26 32.20 -14.65
C LYS A 37 -28.04 32.12 -13.73
N TYR A 38 -26.88 31.73 -14.27
CA TYR A 38 -25.76 31.27 -13.45
C TYR A 38 -24.41 31.91 -13.80
N SER A 39 -24.28 32.60 -14.94
CA SER A 39 -23.03 33.26 -15.30
C SER A 39 -22.65 34.33 -14.29
N ASP A 40 -21.36 34.39 -13.96
CA ASP A 40 -20.74 35.33 -13.02
C ASP A 40 -21.40 35.42 -11.64
N THR A 41 -22.22 34.43 -11.30
CA THR A 41 -22.91 34.30 -10.03
C THR A 41 -22.17 33.29 -9.16
N TYR A 42 -22.04 33.56 -7.86
CA TYR A 42 -21.49 32.60 -6.91
C TYR A 42 -22.54 31.53 -6.61
N LEU A 43 -22.28 30.32 -7.07
CA LEU A 43 -23.10 29.14 -6.82
C LEU A 43 -22.57 28.43 -5.58
N ASN A 44 -23.42 28.30 -4.56
CA ASN A 44 -23.07 27.54 -3.37
C ASN A 44 -23.35 26.05 -3.62
N ILE A 45 -22.35 25.20 -3.35
CA ILE A 45 -22.44 23.75 -3.61
C ILE A 45 -22.76 22.97 -2.32
N ASP A 46 -22.52 23.57 -1.15
CA ASP A 46 -22.77 22.93 0.15
C ASP A 46 -23.61 23.83 1.05
N ASP A 47 -24.46 23.24 1.89
CA ASP A 47 -25.31 23.95 2.83
C ASP A 47 -24.50 24.80 3.83
N SER A 48 -23.22 24.45 4.03
CA SER A 48 -22.27 25.17 4.90
C SER A 48 -21.86 26.57 4.41
N GLN A 49 -22.14 26.94 3.15
CA GLN A 49 -21.70 28.21 2.52
C GLN A 49 -20.18 28.43 2.50
N GLN A 50 -19.37 27.36 2.59
CA GLN A 50 -17.91 27.46 2.63
C GLN A 50 -17.22 27.16 1.30
N TYR A 51 -17.99 26.80 0.28
CA TYR A 51 -17.47 26.42 -1.03
C TYR A 51 -18.36 26.93 -2.16
N PHE A 52 -17.79 27.76 -3.03
CA PHE A 52 -18.48 28.43 -4.11
C PHE A 52 -17.87 28.07 -5.45
N VAL A 53 -18.72 28.03 -6.47
CA VAL A 53 -18.31 27.97 -7.87
C VAL A 53 -18.78 29.20 -8.62
N LYS A 54 -17.95 29.66 -9.54
CA LYS A 54 -18.29 30.74 -10.48
C LYS A 54 -17.76 30.37 -11.87
N PHE A 55 -18.45 30.81 -12.91
CA PHE A 55 -17.95 30.72 -14.29
C PHE A 55 -18.41 31.94 -15.10
N SER A 56 -17.72 32.26 -16.19
CA SER A 56 -18.02 33.46 -16.97
C SER A 56 -18.93 33.24 -18.17
N LYS A 57 -18.94 32.03 -18.75
CA LYS A 57 -19.79 31.74 -19.92
C LYS A 57 -19.93 30.24 -20.20
N ALA A 58 -21.08 29.82 -20.66
CA ALA A 58 -21.36 28.55 -21.33
C ALA A 58 -21.53 28.78 -22.85
N LYS A 59 -20.94 27.91 -23.67
CA LYS A 59 -21.10 27.89 -25.13
C LYS A 59 -21.48 26.48 -25.63
N PRO A 60 -22.18 26.35 -26.77
CA PRO A 60 -22.41 25.06 -27.41
C PRO A 60 -21.10 24.32 -27.71
N TYR A 61 -21.07 23.01 -27.49
CA TYR A 61 -19.90 22.16 -27.75
C TYR A 61 -20.31 20.80 -28.33
N GLY A 62 -19.46 20.30 -29.24
CA GLY A 62 -19.43 18.86 -29.55
C GLY A 62 -20.11 18.39 -30.84
N PHE A 63 -20.40 19.30 -31.78
CA PHE A 63 -20.97 18.93 -33.08
C PHE A 63 -20.06 17.94 -33.82
N PRO A 64 -20.60 16.93 -34.55
CA PRO A 64 -22.02 16.64 -34.70
C PRO A 64 -22.57 15.62 -33.70
N PHE A 65 -21.73 14.92 -32.94
CA PHE A 65 -22.16 13.73 -32.21
C PHE A 65 -22.30 13.89 -30.71
N LYS A 66 -21.95 15.05 -30.16
CA LYS A 66 -22.09 15.33 -28.74
C LYS A 66 -23.05 16.50 -28.54
N PHE A 67 -23.88 16.40 -27.52
CA PHE A 67 -24.74 17.46 -27.03
C PHE A 67 -24.17 17.95 -25.72
N GLY A 68 -23.39 19.03 -25.77
CA GLY A 68 -22.71 19.54 -24.59
C GLY A 68 -22.54 21.05 -24.58
N VAL A 69 -22.06 21.52 -23.44
CA VAL A 69 -21.70 22.91 -23.20
C VAL A 69 -20.25 22.99 -22.75
N SER A 70 -19.53 23.98 -23.26
CA SER A 70 -18.19 24.35 -22.83
C SER A 70 -18.31 25.50 -21.82
N ILE A 71 -17.90 25.24 -20.58
CA ILE A 71 -17.93 26.19 -19.47
C ILE A 71 -16.57 26.88 -19.37
N ILE A 72 -16.58 28.20 -19.47
CA ILE A 72 -15.39 29.05 -19.60
C ILE A 72 -15.14 29.78 -18.28
N ASN A 73 -13.86 29.86 -17.88
CA ASN A 73 -13.38 30.48 -16.65
C ASN A 73 -14.04 29.89 -15.40
N TRP A 74 -14.10 28.56 -15.30
CA TRP A 74 -14.58 27.91 -14.08
C TRP A 74 -13.64 28.24 -12.92
N GLN A 75 -14.21 28.64 -11.79
CA GLN A 75 -13.51 28.99 -10.58
C GLN A 75 -14.17 28.30 -9.41
N GLU A 76 -13.35 27.74 -8.53
CA GLU A 76 -13.78 27.14 -7.27
C GLU A 76 -13.13 27.89 -6.12
N GLU A 77 -13.90 28.29 -5.12
CA GLU A 77 -13.41 29.08 -4.02
C GLU A 77 -13.90 28.51 -2.69
N SER A 78 -12.99 28.42 -1.72
CA SER A 78 -13.31 28.05 -0.35
C SER A 78 -12.68 29.03 0.64
N VAL A 79 -12.84 28.79 1.94
CA VAL A 79 -12.21 29.56 3.00
C VAL A 79 -10.67 29.62 2.85
N ASN A 80 -10.04 28.54 2.39
CA ASN A 80 -8.56 28.40 2.43
C ASN A 80 -7.88 28.37 1.06
N ARG A 81 -8.64 28.26 -0.03
CA ARG A 81 -8.09 28.09 -1.38
C ARG A 81 -9.00 28.68 -2.46
N LYS A 82 -8.38 29.02 -3.60
CA LYS A 82 -9.04 29.41 -4.86
C LYS A 82 -8.43 28.60 -5.99
N ILE A 83 -9.26 28.01 -6.84
CA ILE A 83 -8.86 27.25 -8.02
C ILE A 83 -9.47 27.91 -9.26
N GLU A 84 -8.67 28.09 -10.30
CA GLU A 84 -9.06 28.74 -11.55
C GLU A 84 -8.71 27.81 -12.71
N PHE A 85 -9.68 27.47 -13.53
CA PHE A 85 -9.51 26.67 -14.73
C PHE A 85 -9.40 27.62 -15.92
N ASN A 86 -8.19 27.72 -16.47
CA ASN A 86 -7.87 28.63 -17.57
C ASN A 86 -8.32 28.06 -18.93
N SER A 87 -8.58 26.76 -18.99
CA SER A 87 -9.16 26.08 -20.15
C SER A 87 -10.62 25.69 -19.89
N PRO A 88 -11.47 25.63 -20.92
CA PRO A 88 -12.87 25.28 -20.73
C PRO A 88 -13.06 23.85 -20.20
N ILE A 89 -14.07 23.67 -19.35
CA ILE A 89 -14.56 22.35 -18.94
C ILE A 89 -15.77 22.05 -19.84
N ASN A 90 -15.74 20.97 -20.63
CA ASN A 90 -16.93 20.59 -21.39
C ASN A 90 -17.71 19.51 -20.65
N ILE A 91 -19.03 19.64 -20.73
CA ILE A 91 -19.98 18.78 -20.04
C ILE A 91 -21.05 18.44 -21.04
N GLY A 92 -21.38 17.17 -21.19
CA GLY A 92 -22.42 16.80 -22.14
C GLY A 92 -22.66 15.30 -22.26
N TYR A 93 -23.34 14.96 -23.35
CA TYR A 93 -23.65 13.59 -23.72
C TYR A 93 -23.10 13.28 -25.10
N ASP A 94 -22.39 12.17 -25.26
CA ASP A 94 -21.88 11.67 -26.53
C ASP A 94 -22.88 10.64 -27.10
N LEU A 95 -23.51 10.96 -28.24
CA LEU A 95 -24.50 10.09 -28.88
C LEU A 95 -23.90 8.81 -29.44
N LEU A 96 -22.66 8.86 -29.95
CA LEU A 96 -22.03 7.69 -30.56
C LEU A 96 -21.57 6.71 -29.49
N LYS A 97 -20.93 7.23 -28.44
CA LYS A 97 -20.45 6.41 -27.32
C LYS A 97 -21.56 6.06 -26.31
N GLN A 98 -22.68 6.78 -26.38
CA GLN A 98 -23.79 6.69 -25.43
C GLN A 98 -23.34 6.87 -23.98
N GLN A 99 -22.67 7.98 -23.71
CA GLN A 99 -22.13 8.28 -22.38
C GLN A 99 -22.30 9.75 -22.02
N ILE A 100 -22.56 10.02 -20.74
CA ILE A 100 -22.37 11.35 -20.17
C ILE A 100 -20.87 11.55 -19.96
N PHE A 101 -20.36 12.75 -20.18
CA PHE A 101 -18.96 13.09 -19.93
C PHE A 101 -18.80 14.47 -19.31
N ILE A 102 -17.73 14.60 -18.54
CA ILE A 102 -17.09 15.85 -18.13
C ILE A 102 -15.63 15.74 -18.59
N ASP A 103 -15.19 16.63 -19.47
CA ASP A 103 -13.84 16.65 -20.01
C ASP A 103 -13.14 17.97 -19.73
N PHE A 104 -11.87 17.86 -19.36
CA PHE A 104 -10.98 18.98 -19.14
C PHE A 104 -9.59 18.65 -19.71
N SER A 105 -9.12 19.51 -20.62
CA SER A 105 -7.76 19.48 -21.14
C SER A 105 -7.20 20.89 -21.10
N GLY A 106 -6.08 21.06 -20.43
CA GLY A 106 -5.36 22.32 -20.32
C GLY A 106 -4.97 22.67 -18.90
N GLU A 107 -4.93 23.96 -18.64
CA GLU A 107 -4.28 24.52 -17.45
C GLU A 107 -5.29 24.88 -16.36
N ALA A 108 -4.98 24.52 -15.12
CA ALA A 108 -5.66 25.00 -13.92
C ALA A 108 -4.64 25.50 -12.89
N VAL A 109 -5.03 26.50 -12.10
CA VAL A 109 -4.17 27.11 -11.08
C VAL A 109 -4.90 27.10 -9.75
N GLY A 110 -4.31 26.48 -8.73
CA GLY A 110 -4.83 26.52 -7.37
C GLY A 110 -3.90 27.30 -6.45
N ARG A 111 -4.46 28.26 -5.73
CA ARG A 111 -3.75 29.12 -4.77
C ARG A 111 -4.34 28.96 -3.38
N PHE A 112 -3.49 28.97 -2.36
CA PHE A 112 -3.94 29.09 -0.97
C PHE A 112 -4.22 30.54 -0.62
N LYS A 113 -5.20 30.77 0.25
CA LYS A 113 -5.51 32.11 0.78
C LYS A 113 -4.55 32.44 1.94
N PRO A 114 -4.07 33.69 2.06
CA PRO A 114 -4.29 34.83 1.16
C PRO A 114 -3.53 34.66 -0.17
N THR A 115 -4.24 34.79 -1.29
CA THR A 115 -3.72 34.47 -2.64
C THR A 115 -2.54 35.35 -3.05
N GLN A 116 -2.36 36.51 -2.41
CA GLN A 116 -1.25 37.44 -2.62
C GLN A 116 0.11 36.83 -2.27
N ARG A 117 0.14 35.78 -1.42
CA ARG A 117 1.40 35.11 -1.04
C ARG A 117 1.98 34.24 -2.16
N GLY A 118 1.24 33.99 -3.24
CA GLY A 118 1.73 33.18 -4.37
C GLY A 118 1.81 31.68 -4.13
N PHE A 119 1.55 31.19 -2.90
CA PHE A 119 1.56 29.77 -2.58
C PHE A 119 0.45 29.01 -3.31
N GLY A 120 0.83 27.90 -3.93
CA GLY A 120 -0.08 27.05 -4.66
C GLY A 120 0.64 26.28 -5.75
N VAL A 121 -0.15 25.80 -6.70
CA VAL A 121 0.31 24.86 -7.72
C VAL A 121 -0.42 25.10 -9.03
N LYS A 122 0.31 24.90 -10.12
CA LYS A 122 -0.16 24.93 -11.49
C LYS A 122 -0.30 23.50 -12.00
N PHE A 123 -1.44 23.19 -12.60
CA PHE A 123 -1.78 21.89 -13.15
C PHE A 123 -1.86 22.00 -14.66
N TYR A 124 -1.26 21.04 -15.34
CA TYR A 124 -1.48 20.80 -16.75
C TYR A 124 -2.03 19.38 -16.90
N ASN A 125 -3.22 19.26 -17.49
CA ASN A 125 -3.83 17.97 -17.76
C ASN A 125 -4.06 17.81 -19.26
N ASP A 126 -3.73 16.65 -19.79
CA ASP A 126 -4.14 16.22 -21.12
C ASP A 126 -5.22 15.14 -21.00
N ASN A 127 -6.37 15.42 -21.63
CA ASN A 127 -7.50 14.51 -21.76
C ASN A 127 -7.97 13.91 -20.41
N CYS A 128 -8.25 14.77 -19.44
CA CYS A 128 -8.91 14.36 -18.19
C CYS A 128 -10.40 14.24 -18.44
N THR A 129 -10.93 13.02 -18.47
CA THR A 129 -12.35 12.75 -18.74
C THR A 129 -12.94 11.85 -17.66
N LEU A 130 -14.01 12.32 -17.03
CA LEU A 130 -14.93 11.48 -16.27
C LEU A 130 -16.13 11.18 -17.15
N SER A 131 -16.50 9.92 -17.30
CA SER A 131 -17.62 9.50 -18.12
C SER A 131 -18.44 8.40 -17.47
N ALA A 132 -19.73 8.38 -17.78
CA ALA A 132 -20.66 7.35 -17.34
C ALA A 132 -21.38 6.81 -18.57
N LYS A 133 -21.14 5.54 -18.90
CA LYS A 133 -21.82 4.88 -20.02
C LYS A 133 -23.29 4.71 -19.67
N MET A 134 -24.17 5.30 -20.47
CA MET A 134 -25.59 5.37 -20.18
C MET A 134 -26.38 5.26 -21.49
N PRO A 135 -26.69 4.04 -21.94
CA PRO A 135 -27.43 3.82 -23.19
C PRO A 135 -28.78 4.51 -23.21
N LEU A 136 -29.14 5.08 -24.37
CA LEU A 136 -30.45 5.71 -24.56
C LEU A 136 -31.54 4.64 -24.59
N SER A 137 -32.57 4.83 -23.79
CA SER A 137 -33.76 3.98 -23.79
C SER A 137 -35.02 4.81 -23.65
N PHE A 138 -36.15 4.30 -24.16
CA PHE A 138 -37.45 4.98 -24.02
C PHE A 138 -37.81 5.22 -22.54
N ARG A 139 -37.44 4.29 -21.65
CA ARG A 139 -37.65 4.43 -20.20
C ARG A 139 -36.85 5.58 -19.61
N LEU A 140 -35.59 5.76 -20.02
CA LEU A 140 -34.77 6.90 -19.61
C LEU A 140 -35.39 8.22 -20.07
N PHE A 141 -35.84 8.31 -21.32
CA PHE A 141 -36.55 9.50 -21.83
C PHE A 141 -37.82 9.80 -21.04
N LYS A 142 -38.59 8.77 -20.68
CA LYS A 142 -39.78 8.91 -19.85
C LYS A 142 -39.45 9.49 -18.47
N ILE A 143 -38.40 9.00 -17.82
CA ILE A 143 -37.94 9.51 -16.52
C ILE A 143 -37.53 10.98 -16.63
N ILE A 144 -36.70 11.33 -17.61
CA ILE A 144 -36.24 12.71 -17.82
C ILE A 144 -37.41 13.67 -18.08
N LYS A 145 -38.44 13.21 -18.81
CA LYS A 145 -39.60 14.02 -19.17
C LYS A 145 -40.62 14.16 -18.03
N GLU A 146 -40.87 13.09 -17.27
CA GLU A 146 -42.04 12.99 -16.39
C GLU A 146 -41.68 13.08 -14.90
N LYS A 147 -40.45 12.78 -14.49
CA LYS A 147 -40.05 12.77 -13.07
C LYS A 147 -39.36 14.07 -12.67
N LYS A 148 -39.68 14.55 -11.46
CA LYS A 148 -38.98 15.68 -10.82
C LYS A 148 -37.67 15.27 -10.15
N ASP A 149 -37.60 14.04 -9.63
CA ASP A 149 -36.38 13.45 -9.10
C ASP A 149 -35.71 12.57 -10.17
N PHE A 150 -34.48 12.93 -10.50
CA PHE A 150 -33.67 12.25 -11.53
C PHE A 150 -32.79 11.14 -10.95
N PHE A 151 -32.90 10.80 -9.67
CA PHE A 151 -32.07 9.76 -9.06
C PHE A 151 -32.14 8.41 -9.79
N GLU A 152 -33.32 8.05 -10.33
CA GLU A 152 -33.52 6.80 -11.08
C GLU A 152 -32.64 6.66 -12.33
N ILE A 153 -32.00 7.75 -12.79
CA ILE A 153 -31.00 7.71 -13.87
C ILE A 153 -29.82 6.79 -13.52
N VAL A 154 -29.49 6.63 -12.22
CA VAL A 154 -28.39 5.76 -11.77
C VAL A 154 -28.52 4.32 -12.30
N ASN A 155 -29.75 3.83 -12.47
CA ASN A 155 -30.02 2.47 -12.97
C ASN A 155 -29.58 2.24 -14.43
N PHE A 156 -29.42 3.32 -15.20
CA PHE A 156 -29.03 3.25 -16.60
C PHE A 156 -27.52 3.36 -16.80
N ILE A 157 -26.76 3.68 -15.75
CA ILE A 157 -25.30 3.75 -15.80
C ILE A 157 -24.72 2.34 -15.83
N GLU A 158 -24.08 1.95 -16.93
CA GLU A 158 -23.36 0.67 -17.09
C GLU A 158 -22.05 0.64 -16.32
N ASP A 159 -21.20 1.62 -16.62
CA ASP A 159 -19.90 1.78 -16.00
C ASP A 159 -19.58 3.26 -15.87
N VAL A 160 -18.74 3.57 -14.89
CA VAL A 160 -18.13 4.88 -14.70
C VAL A 160 -16.65 4.76 -14.99
N LYS A 161 -16.17 5.59 -15.92
CA LYS A 161 -14.79 5.57 -16.39
C LYS A 161 -14.16 6.94 -16.22
N PHE A 162 -13.06 6.97 -15.50
CA PHE A 162 -12.14 8.10 -15.45
C PHE A 162 -10.89 7.77 -16.28
N THR A 163 -10.51 8.69 -17.18
CA THR A 163 -9.31 8.59 -17.99
C THR A 163 -8.51 9.87 -17.91
N LEU A 164 -7.20 9.73 -17.80
CA LEU A 164 -6.23 10.81 -17.83
C LEU A 164 -5.06 10.33 -18.69
N ASN A 165 -4.70 11.10 -19.72
CA ASN A 165 -3.58 10.74 -20.61
C ASN A 165 -2.26 11.34 -20.18
N LYS A 166 -2.27 12.48 -19.50
CA LYS A 166 -1.07 13.07 -18.91
C LYS A 166 -1.48 14.08 -17.86
N ALA A 167 -0.73 14.15 -16.76
CA ALA A 167 -0.83 15.27 -15.86
C ALA A 167 0.52 15.71 -15.32
N GLU A 168 0.69 17.02 -15.17
CA GLU A 168 1.86 17.61 -14.56
C GLU A 168 1.43 18.63 -13.50
N ILE A 169 2.17 18.67 -12.39
CA ILE A 169 1.98 19.65 -11.32
C ILE A 169 3.28 20.42 -11.15
N PHE A 170 3.17 21.74 -11.13
CA PHE A 170 4.28 22.66 -10.90
C PHE A 170 3.99 23.52 -9.68
N ASP A 171 5.00 23.83 -8.89
CA ASP A 171 4.91 24.81 -7.80
C ASP A 171 4.74 26.22 -8.40
N LEU A 172 3.88 27.07 -7.82
CA LEU A 172 3.67 28.43 -8.35
C LEU A 172 4.81 29.40 -8.00
N VAL A 173 5.60 29.12 -6.96
CA VAL A 173 6.62 30.04 -6.46
C VAL A 173 7.90 29.96 -7.29
N ASP A 174 8.39 28.74 -7.55
CA ASP A 174 9.66 28.50 -8.24
C ASP A 174 9.48 27.79 -9.59
N ASN A 175 8.24 27.46 -9.98
CA ASN A 175 7.92 26.72 -11.20
C ASN A 175 8.60 25.34 -11.30
N LYS A 176 9.00 24.76 -10.17
CA LYS A 176 9.57 23.41 -10.12
C LYS A 176 8.47 22.39 -10.44
N LYS A 177 8.75 21.45 -11.35
CA LYS A 177 7.87 20.29 -11.59
C LYS A 177 7.89 19.41 -10.35
N LEU A 178 6.72 19.23 -9.74
CA LEU A 178 6.52 18.44 -8.53
C LEU A 178 5.97 17.05 -8.83
N TYR A 179 5.30 16.86 -9.97
CA TYR A 179 4.63 15.60 -10.27
C TYR A 179 4.43 15.45 -11.78
N GLU A 180 4.62 14.23 -12.28
CA GLU A 180 4.31 13.83 -13.64
C GLU A 180 3.67 12.45 -13.63
N GLU A 181 2.50 12.37 -14.24
CA GLU A 181 1.71 11.16 -14.39
C GLU A 181 1.49 10.90 -15.88
N GLY A 182 1.93 9.72 -16.31
CA GLY A 182 1.89 9.27 -17.69
C GLY A 182 0.51 8.82 -18.13
N HIS A 183 -0.29 8.22 -17.24
CA HIS A 183 -1.72 7.99 -17.45
C HIS A 183 -2.40 7.57 -16.15
N THR A 184 -3.72 7.70 -16.11
CA THR A 184 -4.59 6.97 -15.19
C THR A 184 -5.87 6.53 -15.90
N LEU A 185 -6.24 5.29 -15.69
CA LEU A 185 -7.50 4.69 -16.07
C LEU A 185 -8.14 4.09 -14.81
N PHE A 186 -9.36 4.52 -14.52
CA PHE A 186 -10.19 3.93 -13.48
C PHE A 186 -11.54 3.59 -14.08
N THR A 187 -11.97 2.34 -13.98
CA THR A 187 -13.30 1.89 -14.43
C THR A 187 -14.01 1.20 -13.28
N LEU A 188 -15.23 1.64 -12.99
CA LEU A 188 -16.09 1.10 -11.94
C LEU A 188 -17.37 0.57 -12.58
N THR A 189 -17.65 -0.71 -12.37
CA THR A 189 -18.86 -1.39 -12.84
C THR A 189 -19.65 -1.88 -11.63
N PHE A 190 -20.96 -1.61 -11.61
CA PHE A 190 -21.85 -1.97 -10.51
C PHE A 190 -22.73 -3.14 -10.90
N ASP A 191 -23.11 -3.97 -9.93
CA ASP A 191 -24.22 -4.90 -10.10
C ASP A 191 -25.52 -4.15 -10.40
N LYS A 192 -26.25 -4.64 -11.41
CA LYS A 192 -27.53 -4.09 -11.88
C LYS A 192 -28.73 -4.97 -11.56
N SER A 193 -28.56 -5.99 -10.73
CA SER A 193 -29.63 -6.91 -10.33
C SER A 193 -30.83 -6.19 -9.71
N LYS A 194 -30.64 -5.03 -9.08
CA LYS A 194 -31.69 -4.23 -8.44
C LYS A 194 -31.94 -2.91 -9.16
N TYR A 195 -33.21 -2.52 -9.21
CA TYR A 195 -33.66 -1.21 -9.71
C TYR A 195 -33.98 -0.29 -8.53
N TYR A 196 -33.41 0.91 -8.54
CA TYR A 196 -33.51 1.92 -7.50
C TYR A 196 -34.48 3.03 -7.85
N THR A 197 -35.40 3.32 -6.95
CA THR A 197 -36.44 4.36 -7.14
C THR A 197 -36.11 5.68 -6.47
N SER A 198 -35.26 5.67 -5.45
CA SER A 198 -34.84 6.88 -4.73
C SER A 198 -33.44 6.71 -4.12
N LYS A 199 -32.84 7.82 -3.66
CA LYS A 199 -31.56 7.79 -2.94
C LYS A 199 -31.60 6.88 -1.71
N GLN A 200 -32.70 6.91 -0.96
CA GLN A 200 -32.85 6.10 0.24
C GLN A 200 -32.94 4.60 -0.10
N ASP A 201 -33.68 4.25 -1.15
CA ASP A 201 -33.75 2.87 -1.67
C ASP A 201 -32.37 2.34 -2.06
N PHE A 202 -31.54 3.17 -2.71
CA PHE A 202 -30.15 2.83 -3.00
C PHE A 202 -29.31 2.62 -1.74
N LEU A 203 -29.40 3.52 -0.75
CA LEU A 203 -28.62 3.41 0.49
C LEU A 203 -29.03 2.20 1.34
N ASP A 204 -30.31 1.85 1.32
CA ASP A 204 -30.82 0.67 2.04
C ASP A 204 -30.52 -0.65 1.31
N ASN A 205 -30.15 -0.58 0.02
CA ASN A 205 -29.99 -1.75 -0.84
C ASN A 205 -28.82 -1.61 -1.84
N ILE A 206 -27.65 -1.24 -1.34
CA ILE A 206 -26.49 -0.97 -2.18
C ILE A 206 -26.11 -2.16 -3.08
N PRO A 207 -25.49 -1.91 -4.25
CA PRO A 207 -24.98 -2.97 -5.11
C PRO A 207 -24.07 -3.92 -4.33
N GLN A 208 -24.37 -5.23 -4.39
CA GLN A 208 -23.63 -6.23 -3.62
C GLN A 208 -22.31 -6.65 -4.28
N LYS A 209 -22.10 -6.27 -5.54
CA LYS A 209 -20.88 -6.56 -6.28
C LYS A 209 -20.41 -5.32 -7.02
N LEU A 210 -19.13 -4.99 -6.89
CA LEU A 210 -18.45 -3.90 -7.57
C LEU A 210 -17.17 -4.44 -8.21
N GLU A 211 -16.99 -4.15 -9.50
CA GLU A 211 -15.77 -4.46 -10.23
C GLU A 211 -15.03 -3.15 -10.53
N ILE A 212 -13.77 -3.07 -10.10
CA ILE A 212 -12.92 -1.89 -10.27
C ILE A 212 -11.67 -2.31 -11.04
N ASN A 213 -11.41 -1.65 -12.16
CA ASN A 213 -10.15 -1.77 -12.88
C ASN A 213 -9.40 -0.47 -12.72
N TYR A 214 -8.17 -0.54 -12.20
CA TYR A 214 -7.32 0.62 -11.97
C TYR A 214 -5.95 0.39 -12.59
N ASP A 215 -5.54 1.31 -13.45
CA ASP A 215 -4.25 1.33 -14.14
C ASP A 215 -3.68 2.75 -14.10
N THR A 216 -2.43 2.92 -13.66
CA THR A 216 -1.79 4.22 -13.51
C THR A 216 -0.28 4.11 -13.72
N GLU A 217 0.32 5.17 -14.26
CA GLU A 217 1.75 5.35 -14.37
C GLU A 217 2.17 6.71 -13.80
N ILE A 218 2.89 6.67 -12.69
CA ILE A 218 3.50 7.84 -12.05
C ILE A 218 4.97 7.88 -12.46
N ILE A 219 5.31 8.86 -13.29
CA ILE A 219 6.65 9.05 -13.85
C ILE A 219 7.55 9.76 -12.84
N GLN A 220 7.02 10.79 -12.18
CA GLN A 220 7.73 11.59 -11.18
C GLN A 220 6.77 12.01 -10.06
N SER A 221 7.21 11.90 -8.81
CA SER A 221 6.50 12.46 -7.65
C SER A 221 7.48 13.02 -6.62
N ASP A 222 7.43 14.34 -6.46
CA ASP A 222 8.11 15.14 -5.44
C ASP A 222 7.08 15.84 -4.52
N LEU A 223 5.88 15.24 -4.39
CA LEU A 223 4.75 15.82 -3.67
C LEU A 223 4.91 15.83 -2.15
N GLU A 224 5.92 15.14 -1.63
CA GLU A 224 6.02 14.80 -0.22
C GLU A 224 6.15 16.00 0.74
N ASP A 225 6.57 17.18 0.28
CA ASP A 225 6.73 18.42 1.09
C ASP A 225 5.76 19.54 0.69
N ARG A 226 4.77 19.24 -0.16
CA ARG A 226 3.92 20.28 -0.77
C ARG A 226 2.45 19.95 -0.61
N ILE A 227 1.71 20.88 0.01
CA ILE A 227 0.26 20.77 0.13
C ILE A 227 -0.34 21.12 -1.24
N ILE A 228 -1.06 20.17 -1.82
CA ILE A 228 -1.84 20.39 -3.04
C ILE A 228 -3.26 20.75 -2.64
N PRO A 229 -3.87 21.83 -3.20
CA PRO A 229 -5.29 22.08 -3.03
C PRO A 229 -6.11 20.90 -3.58
N ALA A 230 -6.80 20.16 -2.70
CA ALA A 230 -7.47 18.90 -3.05
C ALA A 230 -8.44 18.98 -4.24
N GLY A 231 -9.07 20.14 -4.49
CA GLY A 231 -9.96 20.33 -5.66
C GLY A 231 -9.27 20.20 -7.02
N LEU A 232 -7.94 20.39 -7.09
CA LEU A 232 -7.15 20.23 -8.31
C LEU A 232 -6.86 18.77 -8.68
N LEU A 233 -7.07 17.84 -7.75
CA LEU A 233 -6.84 16.43 -8.02
C LEU A 233 -7.96 15.82 -8.88
N LEU A 234 -9.09 16.53 -9.11
CA LEU A 234 -10.10 16.15 -10.12
C LEU A 234 -10.37 14.64 -10.16
N TYR A 235 -10.71 14.05 -9.00
CA TYR A 235 -11.04 12.62 -8.83
C TYR A 235 -9.85 11.63 -8.86
N ARG A 236 -8.60 12.11 -8.88
CA ARG A 236 -7.39 11.25 -8.87
C ARG A 236 -6.72 11.15 -7.51
N LEU A 237 -6.01 10.04 -7.30
CA LEU A 237 -5.07 9.87 -6.20
C LEU A 237 -3.72 10.44 -6.62
N ALA A 238 -3.20 11.41 -5.85
CA ALA A 238 -1.84 11.91 -6.03
C ALA A 238 -0.88 11.01 -5.26
N TRP A 239 -0.26 10.07 -5.95
CA TRP A 239 0.68 9.15 -5.33
C TRP A 239 2.04 9.80 -5.08
N HIS A 240 2.68 9.43 -3.97
CA HIS A 240 3.94 10.03 -3.53
C HIS A 240 5.20 9.40 -4.15
N ASN A 241 5.06 8.33 -4.94
CA ASN A 241 6.19 7.58 -5.47
C ASN A 241 6.03 7.30 -6.96
N ASN A 242 7.15 7.13 -7.66
CA ASN A 242 7.18 6.73 -9.06
C ASN A 242 6.91 5.24 -9.16
N PHE A 243 5.83 4.85 -9.85
CA PHE A 243 5.51 3.47 -10.13
C PHE A 243 4.47 3.34 -11.24
N LYS A 244 4.40 2.15 -11.84
CA LYS A 244 3.26 1.68 -12.63
C LYS A 244 2.47 0.69 -11.80
N PHE A 245 1.14 0.82 -11.80
CA PHE A 245 0.24 -0.07 -11.09
C PHE A 245 -0.91 -0.45 -12.00
N SER A 246 -1.25 -1.73 -12.04
CA SER A 246 -2.45 -2.22 -12.70
C SER A 246 -3.08 -3.32 -11.85
N ALA A 247 -4.38 -3.19 -11.54
CA ALA A 247 -5.09 -4.22 -10.80
C ALA A 247 -6.59 -4.23 -11.10
N ASN A 248 -7.18 -5.41 -10.97
CA ASN A 248 -8.61 -5.62 -10.96
C ASN A 248 -9.05 -5.99 -9.54
N PHE A 249 -10.01 -5.25 -9.02
CA PHE A 249 -10.61 -5.46 -7.71
C PHE A 249 -12.05 -5.93 -7.90
N LEU A 250 -12.39 -7.00 -7.21
CA LEU A 250 -13.76 -7.45 -7.04
C LEU A 250 -14.13 -7.26 -5.59
N VAL A 251 -15.04 -6.33 -5.33
CA VAL A 251 -15.60 -6.08 -4.00
C VAL A 251 -16.98 -6.70 -3.96
N THR A 252 -17.23 -7.56 -2.98
CA THR A 252 -18.52 -8.19 -2.75
C THR A 252 -18.95 -7.92 -1.32
N ALA A 253 -20.17 -7.41 -1.14
CA ALA A 253 -20.79 -7.27 0.16
C ALA A 253 -21.86 -8.33 0.37
N GLY A 254 -22.01 -8.77 1.62
CA GLY A 254 -23.13 -9.62 2.04
C GLY A 254 -24.32 -8.84 2.60
N ASN A 255 -24.09 -7.58 3.04
CA ASN A 255 -25.11 -6.72 3.60
C ASN A 255 -25.66 -5.72 2.59
N GLN A 256 -26.99 -5.59 2.57
CA GLN A 256 -27.72 -4.70 1.67
C GLN A 256 -27.71 -3.24 2.12
N ASN A 257 -27.60 -2.97 3.42
CA ASN A 257 -27.60 -1.60 3.92
C ASN A 257 -26.19 -0.99 3.87
N PHE A 258 -26.07 0.23 3.35
CA PHE A 258 -24.82 0.98 3.30
C PHE A 258 -24.14 1.11 4.66
N LYS A 259 -24.90 1.30 5.74
CA LYS A 259 -24.37 1.42 7.12
C LYS A 259 -23.66 0.15 7.58
N ASP A 260 -24.05 -0.99 7.02
CA ASP A 260 -23.56 -2.31 7.38
C ASP A 260 -22.64 -2.91 6.30
N PHE A 261 -22.30 -2.14 5.26
CA PHE A 261 -21.49 -2.59 4.12
C PHE A 261 -20.14 -3.20 4.56
N ALA A 262 -19.47 -2.57 5.53
CA ALA A 262 -18.19 -3.04 6.04
C ALA A 262 -18.31 -4.28 6.96
N LYS A 263 -19.52 -4.65 7.39
CA LYS A 263 -19.74 -5.80 8.29
C LYS A 263 -19.67 -7.13 7.58
N ASP A 264 -19.89 -7.23 6.27
CA ASP A 264 -19.71 -8.48 5.53
C ASP A 264 -19.14 -8.12 4.15
N LEU A 265 -17.81 -8.16 4.05
CA LEU A 265 -17.06 -7.62 2.92
C LEU A 265 -15.99 -8.62 2.46
N THR A 266 -16.00 -8.92 1.17
CA THR A 266 -14.94 -9.65 0.48
C THR A 266 -14.29 -8.73 -0.53
N ILE A 267 -12.97 -8.57 -0.46
CA ILE A 267 -12.17 -7.85 -1.46
C ILE A 267 -11.21 -8.86 -2.08
N LYS A 268 -11.35 -9.09 -3.39
CA LYS A 268 -10.44 -9.92 -4.17
C LYS A 268 -9.67 -9.04 -5.14
N ILE A 269 -8.35 -9.08 -5.07
CA ILE A 269 -7.44 -8.44 -6.01
C ILE A 269 -6.73 -9.55 -6.77
N THR A 270 -6.81 -9.52 -8.09
CA THR A 270 -6.16 -10.54 -8.94
C THR A 270 -5.12 -9.91 -9.82
N ASN A 271 -3.94 -10.55 -9.87
CA ASN A 271 -2.82 -10.17 -10.72
C ASN A 271 -2.48 -8.67 -10.65
N ALA A 272 -2.48 -8.10 -9.45
CA ALA A 272 -2.08 -6.70 -9.28
C ALA A 272 -0.58 -6.57 -9.57
N GLN A 273 -0.26 -5.85 -10.63
CA GLN A 273 1.11 -5.61 -11.08
C GLN A 273 1.58 -4.27 -10.55
N ILE A 274 2.72 -4.26 -9.87
CA ILE A 274 3.40 -3.06 -9.40
C ILE A 274 4.80 -3.06 -10.00
N ASN A 275 5.20 -1.96 -10.63
CA ASN A 275 6.55 -1.79 -11.14
C ASN A 275 7.07 -0.41 -10.73
N SER A 276 8.01 -0.38 -9.80
CA SER A 276 8.69 0.82 -9.34
C SER A 276 10.19 0.76 -9.68
N ASN A 277 10.93 1.81 -9.36
CA ASN A 277 12.39 1.80 -9.47
C ASN A 277 13.05 0.80 -8.50
N SER A 278 12.41 0.49 -7.39
CA SER A 278 12.94 -0.43 -6.38
C SER A 278 12.47 -1.86 -6.58
N PHE A 279 11.24 -2.11 -7.01
CA PHE A 279 10.77 -3.50 -7.11
C PHE A 279 9.71 -3.69 -8.19
N GLU A 280 9.61 -4.93 -8.66
CA GLU A 280 8.49 -5.46 -9.44
C GLU A 280 7.71 -6.43 -8.56
N ASN A 281 6.38 -6.40 -8.64
CA ASN A 281 5.53 -7.27 -7.85
C ASN A 281 4.30 -7.71 -8.66
N ASN A 282 3.92 -8.98 -8.54
CA ASN A 282 2.59 -9.46 -8.88
C ASN A 282 1.88 -9.98 -7.63
N ILE A 283 0.74 -9.38 -7.26
CA ILE A 283 0.00 -9.67 -6.02
C ILE A 283 -1.37 -10.24 -6.34
N ASN A 284 -1.70 -11.35 -5.69
CA ASN A 284 -3.06 -11.81 -5.48
C ASN A 284 -3.42 -11.61 -4.01
N LEU A 285 -4.55 -10.96 -3.76
CA LEU A 285 -5.03 -10.70 -2.40
C LEU A 285 -6.50 -11.14 -2.29
N LEU A 286 -6.84 -11.81 -1.20
CA LEU A 286 -8.21 -12.09 -0.81
C LEU A 286 -8.39 -11.70 0.66
N TYR A 287 -9.16 -10.64 0.87
CA TYR A 287 -9.65 -10.24 2.17
C TYR A 287 -11.12 -10.68 2.30
N LYS A 288 -11.48 -11.25 3.46
CA LYS A 288 -12.86 -11.53 3.85
C LYS A 288 -13.04 -11.07 5.29
N GLY A 289 -13.94 -10.13 5.53
CA GLY A 289 -14.32 -9.67 6.86
C GLY A 289 -15.80 -9.92 7.09
N LYS A 290 -16.15 -10.48 8.25
CA LYS A 290 -17.53 -10.70 8.66
C LYS A 290 -17.72 -10.39 10.14
N LEU A 291 -18.59 -9.44 10.44
CA LEU A 291 -19.09 -9.08 11.75
C LEU A 291 -20.53 -9.57 11.87
N ASP A 292 -20.78 -10.51 12.79
CA ASP A 292 -22.12 -11.03 13.02
C ASP A 292 -22.97 -10.11 13.92
N GLY A 293 -24.27 -10.43 14.05
CA GLY A 293 -25.21 -9.65 14.87
C GLY A 293 -24.93 -9.68 16.38
N LEU A 294 -24.05 -10.58 16.84
CA LEU A 294 -23.61 -10.67 18.23
C LEU A 294 -22.33 -9.85 18.49
N GLY A 295 -21.78 -9.21 17.45
CA GLY A 295 -20.55 -8.44 17.51
C GLY A 295 -19.28 -9.28 17.38
N ASN A 296 -19.39 -10.56 17.00
CA ASN A 296 -18.23 -11.39 16.73
C ASN A 296 -17.66 -11.06 15.36
N ASN A 297 -16.33 -10.98 15.28
CA ASN A 297 -15.62 -10.62 14.06
C ASN A 297 -14.81 -11.82 13.56
N ASN A 298 -14.89 -12.10 12.26
CA ASN A 298 -14.07 -13.07 11.57
C ASN A 298 -13.44 -12.41 10.34
N VAL A 299 -12.12 -12.29 10.36
CA VAL A 299 -11.34 -11.72 9.28
C VAL A 299 -10.39 -12.79 8.76
N SER A 300 -10.33 -12.94 7.43
CA SER A 300 -9.39 -13.79 6.72
C SER A 300 -8.63 -12.93 5.70
N LEU A 301 -7.31 -13.07 5.67
CA LEU A 301 -6.43 -12.40 4.74
C LEU A 301 -5.52 -13.43 4.09
N LEU A 302 -5.60 -13.53 2.77
CA LEU A 302 -4.69 -14.31 1.93
C LEU A 302 -3.94 -13.35 1.01
N ILE A 303 -2.61 -13.44 1.00
CA ILE A 303 -1.74 -12.75 0.05
C ILE A 303 -0.83 -13.79 -0.57
N ASP A 304 -0.77 -13.83 -1.89
CA ASP A 304 0.22 -14.56 -2.66
C ASP A 304 0.88 -13.57 -3.62
N SER A 305 2.18 -13.39 -3.48
CA SER A 305 2.91 -12.33 -4.16
C SER A 305 4.26 -12.84 -4.66
N LYS A 306 4.61 -12.44 -5.89
CA LYS A 306 5.95 -12.62 -6.44
C LYS A 306 6.64 -11.28 -6.50
N ILE A 307 7.69 -11.11 -5.72
CA ILE A 307 8.41 -9.85 -5.56
C ILE A 307 9.80 -9.99 -6.17
N LYS A 308 10.15 -9.13 -7.11
CA LYS A 308 11.51 -9.01 -7.62
C LYS A 308 12.11 -7.71 -7.12
N LEU A 309 13.09 -7.82 -6.24
CA LEU A 309 13.87 -6.67 -5.78
C LEU A 309 14.86 -6.28 -6.88
N LYS A 310 14.90 -5.00 -7.27
CA LYS A 310 15.87 -4.47 -8.24
C LYS A 310 17.17 -4.06 -7.55
N GLN A 311 18.18 -3.72 -8.33
CA GLN A 311 19.40 -3.13 -7.79
C GLN A 311 19.10 -1.86 -7.00
N ASN A 312 19.75 -1.70 -5.84
CA ASN A 312 19.59 -0.62 -4.87
C ASN A 312 18.20 -0.56 -4.20
N SER A 313 17.39 -1.61 -4.26
CA SER A 313 16.09 -1.67 -3.56
C SER A 313 16.22 -1.36 -2.09
N ILE A 314 17.17 -2.01 -1.42
CA ILE A 314 17.28 -1.99 0.03
C ILE A 314 17.79 -0.63 0.47
N THR A 315 18.81 -0.11 -0.20
CA THR A 315 19.34 1.24 0.06
C THR A 315 18.29 2.33 -0.21
N ASN A 316 17.50 2.21 -1.29
CA ASN A 316 16.38 3.11 -1.56
C ASN A 316 15.27 3.04 -0.50
N PHE A 317 14.96 1.84 -0.01
CA PHE A 317 13.97 1.67 1.05
C PHE A 317 14.45 2.25 2.39
N LEU A 318 15.70 2.01 2.76
CA LEU A 318 16.30 2.56 3.98
C LEU A 318 16.43 4.09 3.90
N SER A 319 16.77 4.65 2.73
CA SER A 319 16.84 6.10 2.53
C SER A 319 15.45 6.74 2.58
N PHE A 320 14.42 6.06 2.06
CA PHE A 320 13.02 6.47 2.21
C PHE A 320 12.61 6.50 3.70
N ILE A 321 12.89 5.44 4.46
CA ILE A 321 12.61 5.42 5.91
C ILE A 321 13.32 6.58 6.61
N ARG A 322 14.62 6.78 6.34
CA ARG A 322 15.40 7.89 6.93
C ARG A 322 14.81 9.25 6.57
N LYS A 323 14.43 9.48 5.32
CA LYS A 323 13.81 10.75 4.89
C LYS A 323 12.49 11.00 5.62
N TYR A 324 11.66 9.97 5.76
CA TYR A 324 10.42 10.07 6.54
C TYR A 324 10.71 10.38 8.01
N TYR A 325 11.74 9.74 8.56
CA TYR A 325 12.23 9.97 9.91
C TYR A 325 12.67 11.42 10.14
N ASP A 326 13.56 11.93 9.29
CA ASP A 326 14.10 13.29 9.38
C ASP A 326 13.00 14.37 9.26
N ARG A 327 11.89 14.08 8.55
CA ARG A 327 10.72 14.96 8.50
C ARG A 327 9.91 14.99 9.79
N GLN A 328 9.70 13.84 10.41
CA GLN A 328 8.99 13.74 11.70
C GLN A 328 9.75 14.41 12.84
N ASN A 329 11.04 14.71 12.63
CA ASN A 329 11.90 15.39 13.58
C ASN A 329 11.33 16.76 14.01
N TYR A 330 10.50 17.46 13.22
CA TYR A 330 9.84 18.69 13.67
C TYR A 330 8.77 18.45 14.77
N LEU A 331 8.05 17.32 14.72
CA LEU A 331 7.07 16.95 15.75
C LEU A 331 7.72 16.24 16.94
N LEU A 332 8.83 15.52 16.70
CA LEU A 332 9.50 14.67 17.69
C LEU A 332 10.73 15.31 18.36
N THR A 333 11.24 16.44 17.88
CA THR A 333 12.28 17.23 18.58
C THR A 333 11.83 17.75 19.95
N ILE A 334 10.54 17.69 20.25
CA ILE A 334 9.97 17.99 21.57
C ILE A 334 10.10 16.77 22.53
N SER A 335 10.41 15.57 22.01
CA SER A 335 10.61 14.35 22.80
C SER A 335 12.07 13.92 22.77
N ASP A 336 12.73 13.89 23.93
CA ASP A 336 14.04 13.26 24.15
C ASP A 336 13.96 11.72 24.10
N ASN A 337 13.31 11.17 23.06
CA ASN A 337 13.10 9.74 22.95
C ASN A 337 14.42 9.06 22.53
N GLU A 338 15.06 8.36 23.45
CA GLU A 338 16.32 7.65 23.25
C GLU A 338 16.20 6.55 22.18
N SER A 339 15.06 5.86 22.12
CA SER A 339 14.79 4.88 21.05
C SER A 339 14.80 5.55 19.67
N TYR A 340 14.39 6.82 19.60
CA TYR A 340 14.39 7.59 18.37
C TYR A 340 15.82 7.96 17.93
N LYS A 341 16.65 8.50 18.84
CA LYS A 341 18.05 8.81 18.51
C LYS A 341 18.83 7.56 18.07
N ASN A 342 18.56 6.42 18.72
CA ASN A 342 19.19 5.14 18.42
C ASN A 342 18.80 4.53 17.06
N LEU A 343 17.54 4.66 16.63
CA LEU A 343 17.15 4.16 15.31
C LEU A 343 17.79 5.00 14.19
N ASN A 344 17.83 6.34 14.34
CA ASN A 344 18.41 7.20 13.31
C ASN A 344 19.91 6.99 13.14
N SER A 345 20.64 6.87 14.26
CA SER A 345 22.09 6.62 14.22
C SER A 345 22.39 5.28 13.56
N LYS A 346 21.56 4.25 13.83
CA LYS A 346 21.66 2.94 13.16
C LYS A 346 21.36 3.04 11.67
N LEU A 347 20.28 3.71 11.26
CA LEU A 347 19.95 3.89 9.84
C LEU A 347 21.03 4.66 9.09
N SER A 348 21.54 5.75 9.69
CA SER A 348 22.64 6.54 9.11
C SER A 348 23.89 5.68 8.94
N TYR A 349 24.29 4.93 9.98
CA TYR A 349 25.43 4.04 9.90
C TYR A 349 25.28 3.01 8.76
N ILE A 350 24.11 2.39 8.60
CA ILE A 350 23.88 1.40 7.54
C ILE A 350 24.00 2.05 6.15
N LEU A 351 23.38 3.21 5.97
CA LEU A 351 23.39 3.92 4.70
C LEU A 351 24.80 4.41 4.33
N ASP A 352 25.54 4.95 5.31
CA ASP A 352 26.89 5.48 5.12
C ASP A 352 27.93 4.36 4.89
N ASN A 353 27.65 3.15 5.38
CA ASN A 353 28.52 1.96 5.24
C ASN A 353 27.90 0.86 4.37
N ASN A 354 27.00 1.20 3.44
CA ASN A 354 26.21 0.22 2.67
C ASN A 354 27.06 -0.84 1.94
N GLN A 355 28.30 -0.50 1.54
CA GLN A 355 29.25 -1.40 0.89
C GLN A 355 29.67 -2.57 1.79
N GLN A 356 29.67 -2.39 3.12
CA GLN A 356 30.04 -3.43 4.08
C GLN A 356 28.94 -4.48 4.29
N PHE A 357 27.69 -4.16 3.92
CA PHE A 357 26.54 -5.04 4.15
C PHE A 357 26.16 -5.92 2.96
N ASP A 358 26.81 -5.73 1.81
CA ASP A 358 26.55 -6.45 0.54
C ASP A 358 25.07 -6.79 0.28
N PHE A 359 24.23 -5.75 0.27
CA PHE A 359 22.79 -5.91 -0.02
C PHE A 359 22.52 -6.51 -1.41
N SER A 360 23.50 -6.52 -2.30
CA SER A 360 23.38 -7.09 -3.64
C SER A 360 23.01 -8.57 -3.62
N ILE A 361 23.36 -9.29 -2.54
CA ILE A 361 22.98 -10.70 -2.32
C ILE A 361 21.45 -10.87 -2.23
N LEU A 362 20.73 -9.84 -1.80
CA LEU A 362 19.27 -9.86 -1.66
C LEU A 362 18.55 -9.23 -2.87
N GLU A 363 19.27 -8.50 -3.72
CA GLU A 363 18.73 -7.77 -4.87
C GLU A 363 18.85 -8.57 -6.16
N ASN A 364 18.15 -8.13 -7.21
CA ASN A 364 18.06 -8.79 -8.52
C ASN A 364 17.59 -10.25 -8.43
N ARG A 365 16.74 -10.55 -7.44
CA ARG A 365 16.20 -11.88 -7.16
C ARG A 365 14.69 -11.81 -7.00
N GLU A 366 14.05 -12.92 -7.35
CA GLU A 366 12.63 -13.15 -7.13
C GLU A 366 12.39 -13.81 -5.77
N TYR A 367 11.32 -13.39 -5.14
CA TYR A 367 10.85 -13.86 -3.85
C TYR A 367 9.37 -14.23 -3.95
N ASP A 368 9.04 -15.45 -3.53
CA ASP A 368 7.66 -15.88 -3.32
C ASP A 368 7.26 -15.52 -1.88
N PHE A 369 6.39 -14.52 -1.75
CA PHE A 369 5.79 -14.10 -0.49
C PHE A 369 4.38 -14.66 -0.35
N LYS A 370 4.09 -15.30 0.78
CA LYS A 370 2.74 -15.77 1.11
C LYS A 370 2.35 -15.40 2.52
N LEU A 371 1.12 -14.94 2.68
CA LEU A 371 0.47 -14.71 3.97
C LEU A 371 -0.92 -15.35 3.96
N ASN A 372 -1.21 -16.17 4.96
CA ASN A 372 -2.53 -16.69 5.26
C ASN A 372 -2.79 -16.46 6.74
N ALA A 373 -3.57 -15.44 7.05
CA ALA A 373 -3.89 -15.04 8.41
C ALA A 373 -5.41 -15.02 8.61
N ASN A 374 -5.85 -15.42 9.80
CA ASN A 374 -7.22 -15.32 10.25
C ASN A 374 -7.26 -14.68 11.63
N LEU A 375 -8.24 -13.83 11.85
CA LEU A 375 -8.54 -13.23 13.14
C LEU A 375 -9.99 -13.54 13.46
N PHE A 376 -10.20 -14.19 14.59
CA PHE A 376 -11.52 -14.46 15.13
C PHE A 376 -11.63 -13.80 16.50
N THR A 377 -12.65 -12.98 16.69
CA THR A 377 -12.93 -12.30 17.95
C THR A 377 -14.37 -12.57 18.35
N GLU A 378 -14.55 -13.23 19.49
CA GLU A 378 -15.82 -13.27 20.20
C GLU A 378 -15.91 -12.10 21.18
N LEU A 379 -16.97 -11.30 21.06
CA LEU A 379 -17.16 -10.12 21.89
C LEU A 379 -17.11 -10.50 23.39
N ASN A 380 -16.25 -9.81 24.16
CA ASN A 380 -16.07 -10.02 25.60
C ASN A 380 -15.72 -11.46 26.02
N LYS A 381 -15.12 -12.27 25.15
CA LYS A 381 -14.74 -13.65 25.48
C LYS A 381 -13.32 -13.98 25.06
N LEU A 382 -13.07 -13.91 23.75
CA LEU A 382 -11.91 -14.56 23.15
C LEU A 382 -11.45 -13.80 21.91
N THR A 383 -10.15 -13.58 21.79
CA THR A 383 -9.53 -13.24 20.51
C THR A 383 -8.54 -14.33 20.14
N ARG A 384 -8.69 -14.87 18.93
CA ARG A 384 -7.78 -15.86 18.33
C ARG A 384 -7.24 -15.30 17.03
N ALA A 385 -5.94 -15.04 17.00
CA ALA A 385 -5.21 -14.68 15.78
C ALA A 385 -4.41 -15.90 15.32
N LYS A 386 -4.59 -16.31 14.07
CA LYS A 386 -3.92 -17.48 13.49
C LYS A 386 -3.25 -17.13 12.17
N ILE A 387 -1.93 -17.23 12.12
CA ILE A 387 -1.12 -17.24 10.92
C ILE A 387 -0.97 -18.71 10.51
N ASN A 388 -1.70 -19.15 9.49
CA ASN A 388 -1.55 -20.50 8.94
C ASN A 388 -0.28 -20.63 8.09
N ALA A 389 0.15 -19.53 7.46
CA ALA A 389 1.41 -19.46 6.73
C ALA A 389 1.85 -18.01 6.61
N LEU A 390 3.09 -17.71 6.96
CA LEU A 390 3.81 -16.50 6.61
C LEU A 390 5.16 -16.94 6.06
N SER A 391 5.35 -16.83 4.75
CA SER A 391 6.56 -17.30 4.11
C SER A 391 7.17 -16.29 3.16
N LEU A 392 8.49 -16.29 3.10
CA LEU A 392 9.27 -15.57 2.11
C LEU A 392 10.41 -16.49 1.63
N TYR A 393 10.38 -16.87 0.36
CA TYR A 393 11.36 -17.76 -0.23
C TYR A 393 11.98 -17.16 -1.49
N SER A 394 13.30 -17.27 -1.62
CA SER A 394 13.99 -17.13 -2.91
C SER A 394 14.58 -18.50 -3.26
N ASN A 395 14.01 -19.16 -4.26
CA ASN A 395 14.28 -20.57 -4.57
C ASN A 395 14.05 -21.46 -3.33
N ARG A 396 15.10 -22.14 -2.84
CA ARG A 396 15.04 -23.02 -1.66
C ARG A 396 15.46 -22.33 -0.35
N THR A 397 15.89 -21.08 -0.39
CA THR A 397 16.35 -20.34 0.81
C THR A 397 15.24 -19.40 1.27
N GLY A 398 14.90 -19.44 2.55
CA GLY A 398 13.82 -18.61 3.08
C GLY A 398 13.28 -19.12 4.39
N PHE A 399 12.10 -18.65 4.76
CA PHE A 399 11.44 -19.06 5.98
C PHE A 399 9.93 -19.25 5.79
N ASN A 400 9.34 -20.02 6.68
CA ASN A 400 7.92 -20.14 6.88
C ASN A 400 7.60 -20.10 8.38
N ILE A 401 6.57 -19.34 8.74
CA ILE A 401 6.10 -19.18 10.11
C ILE A 401 4.63 -19.57 10.16
N THR A 402 4.28 -20.43 11.12
CA THR A 402 2.91 -20.62 11.58
C THR A 402 2.80 -20.03 12.98
N ASN A 403 1.65 -19.46 13.32
CA ASN A 403 1.41 -18.96 14.67
C ASN A 403 -0.08 -19.03 15.00
N GLU A 404 -0.38 -19.35 16.23
CA GLU A 404 -1.69 -19.23 16.83
C GLU A 404 -1.55 -18.54 18.17
N THR A 405 -2.11 -17.34 18.27
CA THR A 405 -2.22 -16.59 19.51
C THR A 405 -3.67 -16.58 19.97
N LEU A 406 -3.89 -16.93 21.23
CA LEU A 406 -5.19 -16.86 21.87
C LEU A 406 -5.07 -15.95 23.09
N VAL A 407 -6.01 -15.00 23.20
CA VAL A 407 -6.14 -14.10 24.35
C VAL A 407 -7.57 -14.18 24.85
N ASN A 408 -7.75 -14.57 26.11
CA ASN A 408 -9.06 -14.59 26.75
C ASN A 408 -9.22 -13.45 27.77
N ILE A 409 -10.46 -13.22 28.20
CA ILE A 409 -10.79 -12.22 29.24
C ILE A 409 -10.25 -12.57 30.63
N PHE A 410 -9.87 -13.83 30.87
CA PHE A 410 -9.31 -14.31 32.13
C PHE A 410 -7.78 -14.17 32.21
N LYS A 411 -7.17 -13.52 31.20
CA LYS A 411 -5.71 -13.35 31.04
C LYS A 411 -4.94 -14.65 30.81
N ASP A 412 -5.59 -15.76 30.50
CA ASP A 412 -4.88 -16.88 29.88
C ASP A 412 -4.58 -16.48 28.45
N SER A 413 -3.30 -16.41 28.15
CA SER A 413 -2.86 -16.08 26.81
C SER A 413 -1.68 -16.95 26.44
N TYR A 414 -1.79 -17.59 25.28
CA TYR A 414 -0.73 -18.42 24.77
C TYR A 414 -0.46 -18.07 23.30
N SER A 415 0.79 -18.27 22.88
CA SER A 415 1.20 -18.17 21.49
C SER A 415 2.00 -19.41 21.13
N LYS A 416 1.55 -20.16 20.14
CA LYS A 416 2.24 -21.37 19.69
C LYS A 416 2.35 -21.43 18.17
N GLY A 417 3.35 -22.10 17.67
CA GLY A 417 3.56 -22.22 16.23
C GLY A 417 4.91 -22.80 15.88
N ASP A 418 5.23 -22.76 14.59
CA ASP A 418 6.46 -23.32 14.05
C ASP A 418 7.21 -22.24 13.26
N ILE A 419 8.52 -22.20 13.44
CA ILE A 419 9.43 -21.40 12.62
C ILE A 419 10.31 -22.37 11.84
N ILE A 420 10.20 -22.37 10.52
CA ILE A 420 11.03 -23.18 9.63
C ILE A 420 11.91 -22.23 8.83
N ALA A 421 13.22 -22.46 8.84
CA ALA A 421 14.17 -21.72 8.02
C ALA A 421 14.96 -22.70 7.14
N ASN A 422 14.84 -22.53 5.83
CA ASN A 422 15.57 -23.34 4.85
C ASN A 422 16.85 -22.62 4.42
N ASN A 423 17.95 -23.35 4.36
CA ASN A 423 19.29 -22.83 4.14
C ASN A 423 19.64 -21.67 5.10
N TYR A 424 19.33 -21.87 6.38
CA TYR A 424 19.55 -20.86 7.42
C TYR A 424 21.01 -20.40 7.60
N PRO A 425 22.07 -21.18 7.28
CA PRO A 425 23.43 -20.67 7.35
C PRO A 425 23.65 -19.48 6.40
N LYS A 426 23.03 -19.50 5.21
CA LYS A 426 23.09 -18.39 4.26
C LYS A 426 22.33 -17.17 4.77
N ILE A 427 21.22 -17.37 5.49
CA ILE A 427 20.48 -16.28 6.16
C ILE A 427 21.36 -15.66 7.25
N MET A 428 22.03 -16.48 8.06
CA MET A 428 22.93 -16.02 9.12
C MET A 428 24.15 -15.29 8.58
N GLU A 429 24.70 -15.71 7.44
CA GLU A 429 25.80 -15.00 6.77
C GLU A 429 25.41 -13.54 6.48
N VAL A 430 24.21 -13.31 5.94
CA VAL A 430 23.70 -11.96 5.65
C VAL A 430 23.45 -11.17 6.94
N LEU A 431 22.86 -11.79 7.97
CA LEU A 431 22.56 -11.10 9.23
C LEU A 431 23.80 -10.81 10.08
N SER A 432 24.82 -11.67 10.04
CA SER A 432 26.01 -11.57 10.89
C SER A 432 26.81 -10.29 10.63
N SER A 433 26.89 -9.86 9.37
CA SER A 433 27.54 -8.59 8.99
C SER A 433 26.90 -7.38 9.66
N TYR A 434 25.60 -7.48 10.00
CA TYR A 434 24.88 -6.45 10.73
C TYR A 434 24.99 -6.59 12.24
N ILE A 435 24.73 -7.78 12.79
CA ILE A 435 24.69 -8.01 14.24
C ILE A 435 26.07 -7.77 14.86
N TYR A 436 27.15 -8.14 14.15
CA TYR A 436 28.52 -8.16 14.67
C TYR A 436 29.45 -7.17 13.99
N LYS A 437 28.90 -6.09 13.45
CA LYS A 437 29.63 -5.07 12.68
C LYS A 437 30.89 -4.52 13.37
N ASP A 438 30.89 -4.41 14.70
CA ASP A 438 31.96 -3.79 15.49
C ASP A 438 33.06 -4.79 15.89
N LEU A 439 32.91 -6.07 15.52
CA LEU A 439 33.86 -7.13 15.83
C LEU A 439 34.92 -7.29 14.73
N SER A 440 36.07 -7.89 15.08
CA SER A 440 37.07 -8.30 14.08
C SER A 440 36.49 -9.34 13.12
N GLU A 441 37.01 -9.46 11.89
CA GLU A 441 36.54 -10.48 10.93
C GLU A 441 36.60 -11.91 11.49
N LYS A 442 37.64 -12.23 12.27
CA LYS A 442 37.76 -13.53 12.96
C LYS A 442 36.69 -13.73 14.02
N SER A 443 36.42 -12.69 14.82
CA SER A 443 35.34 -12.72 15.81
C SER A 443 33.99 -12.86 15.13
N LYS A 444 33.69 -12.08 14.07
CA LYS A 444 32.45 -12.21 13.29
C LYS A 444 32.23 -13.65 12.81
N GLU A 445 33.27 -14.29 12.28
CA GLU A 445 33.21 -15.69 11.83
C GLU A 445 32.88 -16.65 12.97
N ILE A 446 33.49 -16.46 14.14
CA ILE A 446 33.22 -17.28 15.35
C ILE A 446 31.77 -17.11 15.81
N TYR A 447 31.29 -15.88 15.94
CA TYR A 447 29.91 -15.62 16.35
C TYR A 447 28.90 -16.16 15.34
N LYS A 448 29.17 -16.01 14.03
CA LYS A 448 28.35 -16.61 12.97
C LYS A 448 28.30 -18.14 13.10
N ASN A 449 29.45 -18.79 13.25
CA ASN A 449 29.53 -20.25 13.38
C ASN A 449 28.89 -20.76 14.67
N ALA A 450 29.02 -20.01 15.77
CA ALA A 450 28.36 -20.28 17.03
C ALA A 450 26.84 -20.22 16.89
N PHE A 451 26.29 -19.19 16.24
CA PHE A 451 24.86 -19.10 15.97
C PHE A 451 24.38 -20.22 15.09
N ILE A 452 25.14 -20.55 14.04
CA ILE A 452 24.81 -21.66 13.14
C ILE A 452 24.72 -22.96 13.95
N SER A 453 25.73 -23.25 14.77
CA SER A 453 25.76 -24.45 15.62
C SER A 453 24.66 -24.46 16.67
N PHE A 454 24.41 -23.31 17.31
CA PHE A 454 23.38 -23.15 18.32
C PHE A 454 21.98 -23.46 17.75
N PHE A 455 21.59 -22.80 16.65
CA PHE A 455 20.29 -23.04 16.01
C PHE A 455 20.13 -24.49 15.54
N LYS A 456 21.19 -25.12 15.05
CA LYS A 456 21.17 -26.54 14.72
C LYS A 456 20.90 -27.41 15.94
N THR A 457 21.52 -27.07 17.08
CA THR A 457 21.43 -27.83 18.34
C THR A 457 20.04 -27.76 18.94
N ILE A 458 19.41 -26.59 18.88
CA ILE A 458 18.09 -26.37 19.47
C ILE A 458 16.92 -26.68 18.52
N SER A 459 17.23 -27.10 17.28
CA SER A 459 16.25 -27.42 16.24
C SER A 459 15.56 -28.74 16.51
N ASP A 460 14.24 -28.76 16.35
CA ASP A 460 13.39 -29.96 16.45
C ASP A 460 13.11 -30.60 15.08
N HIS A 461 13.81 -30.17 14.04
CA HIS A 461 13.63 -30.70 12.68
C HIS A 461 13.88 -32.23 12.64
N PRO A 462 12.98 -33.03 12.04
CA PRO A 462 13.07 -34.50 12.06
C PRO A 462 14.32 -35.03 11.36
N ASN A 463 14.87 -34.26 10.42
CA ASN A 463 16.16 -34.53 9.77
C ASN A 463 17.22 -33.51 10.22
N SER A 464 17.31 -33.17 11.50
CA SER A 464 18.31 -32.23 12.05
C SER A 464 19.77 -32.61 11.72
N SER A 465 19.99 -33.88 11.34
CA SER A 465 21.24 -34.40 10.78
C SER A 465 21.54 -33.92 9.35
N ASN A 466 20.52 -33.61 8.52
CA ASN A 466 20.65 -33.07 7.15
C ASN A 466 20.79 -31.53 7.12
N LEU A 467 21.91 -31.10 7.69
CA LEU A 467 22.90 -30.10 7.24
C LEU A 467 22.59 -28.68 6.75
N ILE A 468 21.37 -28.19 6.50
CA ILE A 468 21.18 -26.74 6.18
C ILE A 468 19.84 -26.12 6.59
N ASP A 469 18.88 -26.90 7.10
CA ASP A 469 17.54 -26.43 7.46
C ASP A 469 17.30 -26.58 8.96
N VAL A 470 16.53 -25.65 9.56
CA VAL A 470 16.14 -25.70 10.98
C VAL A 470 14.64 -25.49 11.15
N SER A 471 14.10 -26.08 12.21
CA SER A 471 12.71 -25.93 12.64
C SER A 471 12.69 -25.68 14.14
N PHE A 472 11.75 -24.85 14.58
CA PHE A 472 11.47 -24.59 15.98
C PHE A 472 9.95 -24.53 16.20
N GLU A 473 9.38 -25.58 16.76
CA GLU A 473 8.10 -25.52 17.44
C GLU A 473 8.28 -24.68 18.70
N TYR A 474 7.43 -23.67 18.87
CA TYR A 474 7.41 -22.86 20.08
C TYR A 474 6.03 -22.86 20.73
N ASN A 475 6.03 -22.70 22.04
CA ASN A 475 4.84 -22.49 22.82
C ASN A 475 5.16 -21.53 23.97
N PHE A 476 4.63 -20.32 23.90
CA PHE A 476 4.75 -19.29 24.92
C PHE A 476 3.45 -19.23 25.72
N ASP A 477 3.51 -19.55 26.99
CA ASP A 477 2.47 -19.18 27.95
C ASP A 477 2.79 -17.76 28.43
N LEU A 478 2.01 -16.79 27.98
CA LEU A 478 2.23 -15.37 28.30
C LEU A 478 1.84 -15.06 29.76
N SER A 479 1.14 -15.99 30.43
CA SER A 479 0.78 -15.90 31.84
C SER A 479 1.86 -16.52 32.74
N ASP A 480 2.67 -17.46 32.21
CA ASP A 480 3.82 -18.07 32.89
C ASP A 480 4.95 -18.41 31.91
N LEU A 481 5.91 -17.50 31.77
CA LEU A 481 7.05 -17.67 30.86
C LEU A 481 7.91 -18.90 31.18
N ASN A 482 7.84 -19.48 32.39
CA ASN A 482 8.60 -20.69 32.73
C ASN A 482 8.08 -21.94 32.03
N LYS A 483 6.86 -21.91 31.50
CA LYS A 483 6.27 -22.99 30.68
C LYS A 483 6.58 -22.83 29.20
N THR A 484 7.41 -21.86 28.85
CA THR A 484 7.78 -21.58 27.47
C THR A 484 8.70 -22.65 26.92
N LYS A 485 8.36 -23.19 25.75
CA LYS A 485 9.18 -24.12 24.98
C LYS A 485 9.60 -23.48 23.65
N ILE A 486 10.82 -23.74 23.19
CA ILE A 486 11.28 -23.44 21.83
C ILE A 486 12.21 -24.53 21.32
N GLY A 487 11.84 -25.19 20.23
CA GLY A 487 12.55 -26.33 19.68
C GLY A 487 12.75 -27.42 20.73
N THR A 488 13.99 -27.83 20.94
CA THR A 488 14.34 -28.83 21.96
C THR A 488 14.51 -28.25 23.38
N ILE A 489 14.37 -26.93 23.56
CA ILE A 489 14.52 -26.26 24.87
C ILE A 489 13.17 -26.14 25.56
N ASP A 490 13.10 -26.66 26.79
CA ASP A 490 11.92 -26.69 27.67
C ASP A 490 11.92 -25.62 28.77
N ASP A 491 13.02 -24.86 28.89
CA ASP A 491 13.20 -23.77 29.84
C ASP A 491 13.89 -22.60 29.14
N ILE A 492 13.15 -21.51 28.95
CA ILE A 492 13.63 -20.31 28.25
C ILE A 492 14.90 -19.72 28.89
N ASN A 493 15.13 -19.93 30.18
CA ASN A 493 16.33 -19.46 30.88
C ASN A 493 17.59 -20.19 30.41
N LYS A 494 17.48 -21.35 29.74
CA LYS A 494 18.61 -22.11 29.18
C LYS A 494 19.05 -21.64 27.79
N ILE A 495 18.26 -20.81 27.09
CA ILE A 495 18.59 -20.37 25.73
C ILE A 495 19.93 -19.61 25.71
N LEU A 496 20.03 -18.58 26.55
CA LEU A 496 21.20 -17.71 26.59
C LEU A 496 22.47 -18.48 27.06
N PRO A 497 22.41 -19.27 28.14
CA PRO A 497 23.42 -20.29 28.48
C PRO A 497 23.96 -21.12 27.32
N LEU A 498 23.07 -21.77 26.57
CA LEU A 498 23.43 -22.70 25.50
C LEU A 498 24.07 -21.99 24.30
N TYR A 499 23.61 -20.77 24.00
CA TYR A 499 24.23 -19.93 22.99
C TYR A 499 25.68 -19.57 23.36
N TYR A 500 25.93 -19.09 24.59
CA TYR A 500 27.29 -18.76 25.00
C TYR A 500 28.21 -19.98 25.07
N LEU A 501 27.69 -21.14 25.45
CA LEU A 501 28.46 -22.39 25.38
C LEU A 501 28.86 -22.71 23.93
N SER A 502 27.94 -22.55 22.97
CA SER A 502 28.22 -22.74 21.54
C SER A 502 29.27 -21.73 21.04
N LEU A 503 29.21 -20.49 21.53
CA LEU A 503 30.17 -19.44 21.21
C LEU A 503 31.57 -19.76 21.73
N TYR A 504 31.67 -20.20 22.97
CA TYR A 504 32.92 -20.62 23.58
C TYR A 504 33.53 -21.82 22.83
N GLN A 505 32.73 -22.84 22.52
CA GLN A 505 33.17 -24.01 21.75
C GLN A 505 33.66 -23.63 20.35
N ALA A 506 33.02 -22.66 19.69
CA ALA A 506 33.47 -22.16 18.39
C ALA A 506 34.83 -21.43 18.52
N ALA A 507 35.02 -20.62 19.57
CA ALA A 507 36.28 -19.92 19.78
C ALA A 507 37.44 -20.86 20.11
N VAL A 508 37.24 -21.86 20.98
CA VAL A 508 38.29 -22.84 21.35
C VAL A 508 38.85 -23.58 20.14
N LYS A 509 38.02 -23.88 19.13
CA LYS A 509 38.44 -24.57 17.90
C LYS A 509 39.43 -23.77 17.04
N GLU A 510 39.45 -22.45 17.20
CA GLU A 510 40.34 -21.54 16.46
C GLU A 510 41.67 -21.27 17.18
N VAL A 511 41.84 -21.79 18.40
CA VAL A 511 43.05 -21.61 19.22
C VAL A 511 44.09 -22.66 18.81
N LYS A 512 45.30 -22.22 18.44
CA LYS A 512 46.35 -23.13 17.99
C LYS A 512 47.15 -23.69 19.16
N ALA A 513 47.78 -24.84 18.94
CA ALA A 513 48.72 -25.40 19.90
C ALA A 513 49.87 -24.41 20.18
N GLY A 514 50.01 -23.98 21.43
CA GLY A 514 51.01 -23.00 21.89
C GLY A 514 50.47 -21.59 22.15
N ASP A 515 49.22 -21.28 21.77
CA ASP A 515 48.59 -20.00 22.08
C ASP A 515 48.17 -19.95 23.56
N ASN A 516 48.22 -18.75 24.18
CA ASN A 516 47.58 -18.53 25.48
C ASN A 516 46.06 -18.53 25.29
N LEU A 517 45.43 -19.64 25.70
CA LEU A 517 44.01 -19.90 25.51
C LEU A 517 43.11 -18.78 26.05
N LYS A 518 43.44 -18.23 27.22
CA LYS A 518 42.65 -17.17 27.87
C LYS A 518 42.73 -15.86 27.08
N GLU A 519 43.93 -15.45 26.70
CA GLU A 519 44.13 -14.24 25.89
C GLU A 519 43.48 -14.37 24.53
N LYS A 520 43.63 -15.54 23.89
CA LYS A 520 43.05 -15.80 22.57
C LYS A 520 41.53 -15.79 22.60
N ILE A 521 40.90 -16.34 23.63
CA ILE A 521 39.43 -16.32 23.75
C ILE A 521 38.91 -14.90 24.03
N MET A 522 39.59 -14.11 24.86
CA MET A 522 39.22 -12.70 25.06
C MET A 522 39.41 -11.85 23.79
N GLU A 523 40.36 -12.19 22.92
CA GLU A 523 40.51 -11.56 21.60
C GLU A 523 39.34 -11.92 20.67
N LEU A 524 38.95 -13.19 20.65
CA LEU A 524 37.94 -13.72 19.74
C LEU A 524 36.50 -13.41 20.19
N ILE A 525 36.27 -13.32 21.50
CA ILE A 525 35.00 -13.00 22.16
C ILE A 525 35.25 -11.77 23.08
N PRO A 526 35.21 -10.54 22.55
CA PRO A 526 35.60 -9.34 23.32
C PRO A 526 34.69 -9.05 24.53
N ASP A 527 33.43 -9.49 24.47
CA ASP A 527 32.43 -9.37 25.54
C ASP A 527 32.49 -10.53 26.55
N PHE A 528 33.49 -11.43 26.44
CA PHE A 528 33.59 -12.63 27.27
C PHE A 528 33.50 -12.31 28.77
N LYS A 529 34.10 -11.19 29.22
CA LYS A 529 34.07 -10.77 30.63
C LYS A 529 32.66 -10.42 31.14
N GLU A 530 31.82 -9.85 30.28
CA GLU A 530 30.44 -9.49 30.64
C GLU A 530 29.56 -10.74 30.80
N HIS A 531 29.89 -11.80 30.06
CA HIS A 531 29.10 -13.03 30.01
C HIS A 531 29.78 -14.22 30.70
N GLN A 532 30.96 -14.04 31.29
CA GLN A 532 31.72 -15.05 32.00
C GLN A 532 30.90 -15.70 33.11
N LYS A 533 30.18 -14.88 33.91
CA LYS A 533 29.29 -15.38 34.98
C LYS A 533 28.13 -16.23 34.46
N ILE A 534 27.70 -16.02 33.21
CA ILE A 534 26.67 -16.84 32.58
C ILE A 534 27.30 -18.18 32.22
N LEU A 535 28.44 -18.20 31.52
CA LEU A 535 29.21 -19.40 31.20
C LEU A 535 29.57 -20.25 32.44
N GLU A 536 30.03 -19.62 33.52
CA GLU A 536 30.32 -20.28 34.80
C GLU A 536 29.08 -20.98 35.39
N LYS A 537 27.90 -20.38 35.25
CA LYS A 537 26.62 -21.01 35.67
C LYS A 537 26.19 -22.16 34.75
N CYS A 538 26.61 -22.16 33.49
CA CYS A 538 26.25 -23.18 32.50
C CYS A 538 27.14 -24.42 32.60
N MET A 539 28.40 -24.21 32.99
CA MET A 539 29.38 -25.25 33.26
C MET A 539 29.16 -25.85 34.67
N LEU A 540 27.99 -26.47 34.89
CA LEU A 540 27.58 -27.32 36.05
C LEU A 540 27.62 -26.68 37.48
N PRO A 541 26.74 -27.13 38.41
CA PRO A 541 26.71 -26.65 39.79
C PRO A 541 27.85 -27.29 40.60
N GLY A 542 28.85 -26.49 40.99
CA GLY A 542 30.00 -26.93 41.79
C GLY A 542 31.32 -26.22 41.45
N PHE A 543 31.34 -25.40 40.41
CA PHE A 543 32.55 -24.79 39.88
C PHE A 543 32.75 -23.37 40.42
N GLN A 544 33.79 -23.16 41.24
CA GLN A 544 34.26 -21.83 41.65
C GLN A 544 35.46 -21.44 40.79
N ASP A 545 35.38 -20.25 40.19
CA ASP A 545 36.40 -19.49 39.47
C ASP A 545 37.20 -20.21 38.37
N ILE A 546 37.08 -19.75 37.13
CA ILE A 546 37.87 -20.22 35.98
C ILE A 546 39.36 -19.88 36.21
N ASN A 547 40.12 -20.83 36.73
CA ASN A 547 41.57 -20.71 36.97
C ASN A 547 42.40 -21.32 35.81
N GLU A 548 43.71 -21.10 35.82
CA GLU A 548 44.66 -21.61 34.80
C GLU A 548 44.62 -23.12 34.62
N THR A 549 44.21 -23.87 35.64
CA THR A 549 44.15 -25.33 35.64
C THR A 549 42.97 -25.84 34.81
N MET A 550 41.84 -25.12 34.81
CA MET A 550 40.64 -25.49 34.04
C MET A 550 40.81 -25.24 32.52
N TRP A 551 41.62 -24.25 32.14
CA TRP A 551 42.00 -24.01 30.74
C TRP A 551 42.79 -25.19 30.12
N GLN A 552 43.42 -26.02 30.94
CA GLN A 552 44.16 -27.21 30.48
C GLN A 552 43.28 -28.47 30.37
N GLU A 553 42.12 -28.53 31.04
CA GLU A 553 41.22 -29.69 30.97
C GLU A 553 40.24 -29.62 29.79
N ILE A 554 39.91 -28.42 29.32
CA ILE A 554 39.00 -28.17 28.18
C ILE A 554 39.63 -28.55 26.81
N THR A 555 40.94 -28.77 26.77
CA THR A 555 41.70 -29.17 25.56
C THR A 555 41.83 -30.69 25.37
N LYS A 556 41.27 -31.51 26.26
CA LYS A 556 41.06 -32.96 26.06
C LYS A 556 39.66 -33.24 25.57
#